data_AF-A0A9P6AMA4-F1
#
_entry.id   AF-A0A9P6AMA4-F1
#
_cell.length_a   1.000
_cell.length_b   1.000
_cell.length_c   1.000
_cell.angle_alpha   90.00
_cell.angle_beta   90.00
_cell.angle_gamma   90.00
#
_symmetry.space_group_name_H-M   'P 1'
#
loop_
_entity.id
_entity.type
_entity.pdbx_description
1 polymer ?
#
loop_
_entity_poly.entity_id
_entity_poly.type
_entity_poly.pdbx_seq_one_letter_code
_entity_poly.pdbx_strand_id
1 'polypeptide(L)'
;MEDPSNPSAPWASEEEWAIVEWILSVHILQKAIDQFLKLQWVRKHSEPLTFSTAKEVHEKVQSMPGGPPWKSTEITLKDALNEPQIVFHRDPIECTVHLFQNPKFEGCMDFTPKFVYNTDGTTRMYHEMATADGWHEEQVGDLPVSPLFTMSLLREQAKLPKGTTMLAIIIASDETHLTNFSGDKSMHAVYITLGNIHDNMRRKPMFGAWMLLARLPTSKFANTVFNSSHTKLEAQHMPGVLKEQIFHESLQIILEPLREDR
;
A
#
# COMPACT_ATOMS: atom_id res chain seq x y z
N MET A 1 9.95 -24.38 -17.20
CA MET A 1 9.27 -24.97 -16.03
C MET A 1 10.00 -24.42 -14.84
N GLU A 2 9.39 -23.47 -14.15
CA GLU A 2 9.99 -22.83 -12.96
C GLU A 2 10.08 -23.87 -11.85
N ASP A 3 11.25 -23.93 -11.20
CA ASP A 3 11.45 -24.74 -10.01
C ASP A 3 10.71 -24.08 -8.84
N PRO A 4 9.68 -24.72 -8.25
CA PRO A 4 8.97 -24.16 -7.11
C PRO A 4 9.84 -23.97 -5.86
N SER A 5 11.08 -24.50 -5.85
CA SER A 5 12.06 -24.30 -4.78
C SER A 5 12.95 -23.06 -4.97
N ASN A 6 12.88 -22.35 -6.11
CA ASN A 6 13.72 -21.19 -6.37
C ASN A 6 12.97 -19.88 -6.05
N PRO A 7 13.20 -19.26 -4.88
CA PRO A 7 12.56 -17.99 -4.51
C PRO A 7 13.01 -16.82 -5.39
N SER A 8 14.11 -16.97 -6.14
CA SER A 8 14.67 -15.98 -7.04
C SER A 8 14.21 -16.17 -8.49
N ALA A 9 13.26 -17.07 -8.79
CA ALA A 9 12.68 -17.16 -10.13
C ALA A 9 12.15 -15.79 -10.60
N PRO A 10 12.37 -15.38 -11.86
CA PRO A 10 12.85 -16.17 -13.00
C PRO A 10 14.39 -16.26 -13.13
N TRP A 11 15.16 -15.79 -12.14
CA TRP A 11 16.63 -15.80 -12.15
C TRP A 11 17.18 -17.20 -11.83
N ALA A 12 18.34 -17.53 -12.39
CA ALA A 12 18.94 -18.85 -12.23
C ALA A 12 19.39 -19.17 -10.81
N SER A 13 19.78 -18.15 -10.05
CA SER A 13 20.25 -18.27 -8.66
C SER A 13 20.01 -16.98 -7.88
N GLU A 14 20.14 -17.06 -6.55
CA GLU A 14 20.10 -15.90 -5.66
C GLU A 14 21.27 -14.93 -5.96
N GLU A 15 22.44 -15.45 -6.36
CA GLU A 15 23.59 -14.64 -6.77
C GLU A 15 23.31 -13.86 -8.06
N GLU A 16 22.64 -14.48 -9.04
CA GLU A 16 22.20 -13.80 -10.26
C GLU A 16 21.19 -12.68 -9.91
N TRP A 17 20.23 -12.96 -9.03
CA TRP A 17 19.26 -11.95 -8.59
C TRP A 17 19.92 -10.79 -7.85
N ALA A 18 20.91 -11.04 -6.98
CA ALA A 18 21.60 -9.99 -6.23
C ALA A 18 22.29 -8.98 -7.16
N ILE A 19 22.84 -9.43 -8.29
CA ILE A 19 23.42 -8.55 -9.32
C ILE A 19 22.32 -7.70 -9.97
N VAL A 20 21.17 -8.30 -10.30
CA VAL A 20 20.06 -7.59 -10.92
C VAL A 20 19.44 -6.57 -9.95
N GLU A 21 19.17 -6.96 -8.71
CA GLU A 21 18.68 -6.07 -7.66
C GLU A 21 19.62 -4.88 -7.47
N TRP A 22 20.94 -5.13 -7.42
CA TRP A 22 21.93 -4.07 -7.37
C TRP A 22 21.83 -3.15 -8.59
N ILE A 23 21.82 -3.68 -9.82
CA ILE A 23 21.70 -2.89 -11.07
C ILE A 23 20.46 -1.99 -11.04
N LEU A 24 19.32 -2.53 -10.61
CA LEU A 24 18.06 -1.81 -10.53
C LEU A 24 18.08 -0.73 -9.44
N SER A 25 18.70 -1.02 -8.29
CA SER A 25 18.77 -0.08 -7.17
C SER A 25 19.61 1.16 -7.48
N VAL A 26 20.73 1.01 -8.19
CA VAL A 26 21.67 2.10 -8.48
C VAL A 26 21.37 2.82 -9.80
N HIS A 27 20.32 2.43 -10.53
CA HIS A 27 19.84 3.10 -11.74
C HIS A 27 20.95 3.30 -12.80
N ILE A 28 21.77 2.27 -13.04
CA ILE A 28 22.89 2.34 -13.99
C ILE A 28 22.36 2.55 -15.42
N LEU A 29 23.03 3.41 -16.19
CA LEU A 29 22.75 3.58 -17.62
C LEU A 29 22.89 2.25 -18.36
N GLN A 30 21.94 1.93 -19.25
CA GLN A 30 21.95 0.67 -20.03
C GLN A 30 23.30 0.39 -20.71
N LYS A 31 23.96 1.42 -21.27
CA LYS A 31 25.29 1.30 -21.88
C LYS A 31 26.37 0.83 -20.91
N ALA A 32 26.32 1.26 -19.65
CA ALA A 32 27.27 0.85 -18.63
C ALA A 32 27.00 -0.58 -18.15
N ILE A 33 25.72 -0.99 -18.06
CA ILE A 33 25.35 -2.41 -17.84
C ILE A 33 25.92 -3.28 -18.96
N ASP A 34 25.74 -2.91 -20.22
CA ASP A 34 26.28 -3.66 -21.36
C ASP A 34 27.82 -3.75 -21.33
N GLN A 35 28.51 -2.71 -20.83
CA GLN A 35 29.96 -2.73 -20.65
C GLN A 35 30.37 -3.67 -19.52
N PHE A 36 29.65 -3.66 -18.40
CA PHE A 36 29.86 -4.58 -17.28
C PHE A 36 29.69 -6.04 -17.72
N LEU A 37 28.61 -6.37 -18.43
CA LEU A 37 28.33 -7.73 -18.93
C LEU A 37 29.33 -8.21 -20.00
N LYS A 38 30.14 -7.30 -20.57
CA LYS A 38 31.23 -7.62 -21.51
C LYS A 38 32.56 -7.90 -20.83
N LEU A 39 32.70 -7.64 -19.52
CA LEU A 39 33.93 -7.89 -18.79
C LEU A 39 34.27 -9.39 -18.84
N GLN A 40 35.54 -9.69 -19.10
CA GLN A 40 36.02 -11.08 -19.18
C GLN A 40 35.79 -11.85 -17.88
N TRP A 41 35.89 -11.16 -16.74
CA TRP A 41 35.61 -11.75 -15.43
C TRP A 41 34.16 -12.23 -15.32
N VAL A 42 33.18 -11.42 -15.76
CA VAL A 42 31.75 -11.77 -15.72
C VAL A 42 31.45 -12.93 -16.68
N ARG A 43 32.03 -12.92 -17.89
CA ARG A 43 31.78 -13.96 -18.90
C ARG A 43 32.44 -15.31 -18.61
N LYS A 44 33.55 -15.32 -17.87
CA LYS A 44 34.31 -16.53 -17.52
C LYS A 44 34.02 -17.02 -16.10
N HIS A 45 33.05 -16.43 -15.42
CA HIS A 45 32.63 -16.86 -14.09
C HIS A 45 32.17 -18.33 -14.15
N SER A 46 32.38 -19.07 -13.05
CA SER A 46 31.98 -20.49 -12.96
C SER A 46 30.47 -20.68 -13.11
N GLU A 47 29.70 -19.66 -12.74
CA GLU A 47 28.26 -19.57 -12.93
C GLU A 47 27.97 -18.37 -13.84
N PRO A 48 27.73 -18.60 -15.15
CA PRO A 48 27.46 -17.52 -16.09
C PRO A 48 26.04 -16.97 -15.92
N LEU A 49 25.89 -15.65 -16.04
CA LEU A 49 24.59 -14.99 -16.05
C LEU A 49 23.73 -15.48 -17.23
N THR A 50 22.42 -15.59 -17.00
CA THR A 50 21.42 -15.96 -18.02
C THR A 50 21.10 -14.84 -19.01
N PHE A 51 21.73 -13.67 -18.84
CA PHE A 51 21.56 -12.49 -19.69
C PHE A 51 22.91 -11.89 -20.07
N SER A 52 22.95 -11.29 -21.25
CA SER A 52 24.15 -10.74 -21.88
C SER A 52 24.04 -9.25 -22.21
N THR A 53 22.83 -8.69 -22.12
CA THR A 53 22.52 -7.29 -22.41
C THR A 53 21.63 -6.67 -21.33
N ALA A 54 21.72 -5.35 -21.19
CA ALA A 54 20.81 -4.59 -20.34
C ALA A 54 19.36 -4.78 -20.76
N LYS A 55 19.11 -4.91 -22.07
CA LYS A 55 17.78 -5.15 -22.63
C LYS A 55 17.17 -6.46 -22.10
N GLU A 56 17.92 -7.55 -22.12
CA GLU A 56 17.48 -8.86 -21.59
C GLU A 56 17.14 -8.78 -20.10
N VAL A 57 17.91 -8.02 -19.31
CA VAL A 57 17.58 -7.77 -17.89
C VAL A 57 16.21 -7.11 -17.76
N HIS A 58 15.96 -6.04 -18.53
CA HIS A 58 14.69 -5.30 -18.45
C HIS A 58 13.51 -6.15 -18.94
N GLU A 59 13.66 -6.91 -20.03
CA GLU A 59 12.62 -7.80 -20.54
C GLU A 59 12.26 -8.89 -19.50
N LYS A 60 13.28 -9.47 -18.86
CA LYS A 60 13.08 -10.47 -17.82
C LYS A 60 12.42 -9.88 -16.57
N VAL A 61 12.82 -8.68 -16.14
CA VAL A 61 12.14 -7.92 -15.07
C VAL A 61 10.69 -7.61 -15.42
N GLN A 62 10.40 -7.22 -16.66
CA GLN A 62 9.02 -6.97 -17.12
C GLN A 62 8.16 -8.24 -17.16
N SER A 63 8.78 -9.41 -17.34
CA SER A 63 8.08 -10.70 -17.28
C SER A 63 7.76 -11.17 -15.86
N MET A 64 8.39 -10.58 -14.83
CA MET A 64 8.11 -10.91 -13.43
C MET A 64 6.68 -10.52 -13.05
N PRO A 65 6.03 -11.24 -12.12
CA PRO A 65 4.75 -10.82 -11.56
C PRO A 65 4.93 -9.43 -10.93
N GLY A 66 4.33 -8.43 -11.59
CA GLY A 66 4.36 -7.05 -11.13
C GLY A 66 3.53 -6.85 -9.86
N GLY A 67 3.71 -5.68 -9.24
CA GLY A 67 2.74 -5.22 -8.24
C GLY A 67 1.39 -4.86 -8.88
N PRO A 68 0.38 -4.55 -8.05
CA PRO A 68 -0.93 -4.13 -8.53
C PRO A 68 -0.82 -2.97 -9.55
N PRO A 69 -1.48 -3.08 -10.72
CA PRO A 69 -1.38 -2.09 -11.79
C PRO A 69 -1.99 -0.75 -11.38
N TRP A 70 -1.42 0.31 -11.94
CA TRP A 70 -1.98 1.66 -11.84
C TRP A 70 -3.17 1.82 -12.77
N LYS A 71 -4.23 2.44 -12.24
CA LYS A 71 -5.43 2.89 -12.92
C LYS A 71 -5.50 4.42 -12.84
N SER A 72 -6.18 5.04 -13.77
CA SER A 72 -6.45 6.48 -13.76
C SER A 72 -7.94 6.73 -13.90
N THR A 73 -8.49 7.63 -13.07
CA THR A 73 -9.89 8.02 -13.14
C THR A 73 -9.97 9.54 -13.20
N GLU A 74 -10.73 10.05 -14.16
CA GLU A 74 -11.04 11.47 -14.26
C GLU A 74 -12.24 11.79 -13.37
N ILE A 75 -12.14 12.86 -12.59
CA ILE A 75 -13.19 13.37 -11.71
C ILE A 75 -13.48 14.81 -12.13
N THR A 76 -14.76 15.09 -12.37
CA THR A 76 -15.25 16.42 -12.71
C THR A 76 -16.22 16.88 -11.63
N LEU A 77 -15.82 17.89 -10.86
CA LEU A 77 -16.69 18.47 -9.83
C LEU A 77 -17.79 19.31 -10.48
N LYS A 78 -18.98 19.31 -9.87
CA LYS A 78 -20.15 20.07 -10.36
C LYS A 78 -19.87 21.57 -10.47
N ASP A 79 -19.09 22.09 -9.52
CA ASP A 79 -18.75 23.51 -9.43
C ASP A 79 -17.45 23.86 -10.19
N ALA A 80 -16.80 22.87 -10.83
CA ALA A 80 -15.57 23.04 -11.61
C ALA A 80 -15.57 22.19 -12.90
N LEU A 81 -16.64 22.29 -13.68
CA LEU A 81 -16.85 21.48 -14.90
C LEU A 81 -15.75 21.66 -15.97
N ASN A 82 -15.05 22.80 -15.94
CA ASN A 82 -14.00 23.13 -16.89
C ASN A 82 -12.59 22.75 -16.42
N GLU A 83 -12.45 22.18 -15.22
CA GLU A 83 -11.17 21.74 -14.65
C GLU A 83 -11.24 20.30 -14.11
N PRO A 84 -11.44 19.30 -15.00
CA PRO A 84 -11.39 17.90 -14.59
C PRO A 84 -10.03 17.55 -14.00
N GLN A 85 -10.02 16.68 -12.99
CA GLN A 85 -8.82 16.22 -12.30
C GLN A 85 -8.63 14.72 -12.48
N ILE A 86 -7.38 14.29 -12.67
CA ILE A 86 -7.05 12.88 -12.82
C ILE A 86 -6.49 12.35 -11.51
N VAL A 87 -7.11 11.31 -10.98
CA VAL A 87 -6.61 10.52 -9.85
C VAL A 87 -5.90 9.29 -10.39
N PHE A 88 -4.67 9.04 -9.94
CA PHE A 88 -3.98 7.78 -10.21
C PHE A 88 -4.07 6.89 -8.98
N HIS A 89 -4.57 5.67 -9.13
CA HIS A 89 -4.80 4.76 -8.01
C HIS A 89 -4.59 3.30 -8.39
N ARG A 90 -4.56 2.44 -7.40
CA ARG A 90 -4.51 0.99 -7.53
C ARG A 90 -5.73 0.39 -6.86
N ASP A 91 -6.02 -0.85 -7.22
CA ASP A 91 -7.06 -1.60 -6.54
C ASP A 91 -6.62 -1.93 -5.10
N PRO A 92 -7.36 -1.49 -4.05
CA PRO A 92 -6.98 -1.73 -2.67
C PRO A 92 -7.05 -3.21 -2.27
N ILE A 93 -7.87 -4.03 -2.94
CA ILE A 93 -7.93 -5.48 -2.71
C ILE A 93 -6.67 -6.12 -3.27
N GLU A 94 -6.28 -5.79 -4.50
CA GLU A 94 -5.03 -6.32 -5.09
C GLU A 94 -3.81 -5.86 -4.28
N CYS A 95 -3.81 -4.63 -3.76
CA CYS A 95 -2.76 -4.14 -2.85
C CYS A 95 -2.71 -4.95 -1.55
N THR A 96 -3.86 -5.25 -0.96
CA THR A 96 -3.97 -6.09 0.23
C THR A 96 -3.44 -7.50 -0.01
N VAL A 97 -3.82 -8.13 -1.12
CA VAL A 97 -3.33 -9.46 -1.52
C VAL A 97 -1.82 -9.43 -1.74
N HIS A 98 -1.30 -8.42 -2.43
CA HIS A 98 0.14 -8.29 -2.67
C HIS A 98 0.94 -8.11 -1.38
N LEU A 99 0.45 -7.28 -0.44
CA LEU A 99 1.08 -7.12 0.88
C LEU A 99 1.03 -8.44 1.67
N PHE A 100 -0.11 -9.12 1.66
CA PHE A 100 -0.30 -10.36 2.43
C PHE A 100 0.58 -11.51 1.94
N GLN A 101 0.78 -11.62 0.62
CA GLN A 101 1.58 -12.68 0.00
C GLN A 101 3.10 -12.44 0.08
N ASN A 102 3.55 -11.29 0.59
CA ASN A 102 4.96 -10.94 0.60
C ASN A 102 5.74 -11.76 1.65
N PRO A 103 6.70 -12.62 1.23
CA PRO A 103 7.48 -13.45 2.14
C PRO A 103 8.30 -12.66 3.16
N LYS A 104 8.62 -11.38 2.88
CA LYS A 104 9.35 -10.52 3.82
C LYS A 104 8.63 -10.35 5.16
N PHE A 105 7.32 -10.60 5.21
CA PHE A 105 6.53 -10.47 6.43
C PHE A 105 6.37 -11.79 7.20
N GLU A 106 7.05 -12.86 6.78
CA GLU A 106 7.08 -14.12 7.53
C GLU A 106 7.56 -13.89 8.98
N GLY A 107 6.82 -14.44 9.95
CA GLY A 107 7.07 -14.23 11.39
C GLY A 107 6.77 -12.82 11.92
N CYS A 108 6.36 -11.89 11.04
CA CYS A 108 6.08 -10.50 11.37
C CYS A 108 4.58 -10.16 11.24
N MET A 109 3.70 -11.16 11.18
CA MET A 109 2.25 -10.98 11.08
C MET A 109 1.50 -11.76 12.16
N ASP A 110 0.43 -11.18 12.67
CA ASP A 110 -0.56 -11.86 13.53
C ASP A 110 -1.83 -12.18 12.74
N PHE A 111 -2.36 -13.40 12.93
CA PHE A 111 -3.59 -13.89 12.25
C PHE A 111 -4.72 -14.26 13.23
N THR A 112 -4.41 -14.26 14.53
CA THR A 112 -5.35 -14.65 15.57
C THR A 112 -5.34 -13.60 16.67
N PRO A 113 -6.50 -13.28 17.25
CA PRO A 113 -6.56 -12.38 18.39
C PRO A 113 -5.85 -13.00 19.59
N LYS A 114 -5.23 -12.15 20.42
CA LYS A 114 -4.49 -12.57 21.62
C LYS A 114 -4.60 -11.56 22.74
N PHE A 115 -4.75 -12.04 23.97
CA PHE A 115 -4.62 -11.19 25.15
C PHE A 115 -3.16 -11.10 25.58
N VAL A 116 -2.65 -9.89 25.66
CA VAL A 116 -1.31 -9.63 26.19
C VAL A 116 -1.46 -8.84 27.48
N TYR A 117 -0.79 -9.29 28.53
CA TYR A 117 -0.76 -8.64 29.83
C TYR A 117 0.65 -8.18 30.14
N ASN A 118 0.78 -7.19 31.01
CA ASN A 118 2.07 -6.76 31.52
C ASN A 118 2.72 -7.86 32.36
N THR A 119 3.99 -7.68 32.77
CA THR A 119 4.77 -8.71 33.49
C THR A 119 4.14 -9.18 34.80
N ASP A 120 3.33 -8.34 35.43
CA ASP A 120 2.58 -8.65 36.65
C ASP A 120 1.25 -9.37 36.40
N GLY A 121 0.83 -9.50 35.13
CA GLY A 121 -0.43 -10.11 34.72
C GLY A 121 -1.69 -9.29 35.06
N THR A 122 -1.55 -8.07 35.59
CA THR A 122 -2.69 -7.31 36.12
C THR A 122 -3.35 -6.44 35.04
N THR A 123 -2.53 -5.90 34.14
CA THR A 123 -2.97 -4.89 33.19
C THR A 123 -2.86 -5.42 31.78
N ARG A 124 -3.97 -5.42 31.05
CA ARG A 124 -4.01 -5.77 29.64
C ARG A 124 -3.33 -4.68 28.80
N MET A 125 -2.51 -5.11 27.85
CA MET A 125 -1.77 -4.23 26.95
C MET A 125 -2.34 -4.30 25.53
N TYR A 126 -2.64 -3.12 24.97
CA TYR A 126 -3.10 -2.94 23.61
C TYR A 126 -2.00 -2.27 22.79
N HIS A 127 -1.46 -2.97 21.79
CA HIS A 127 -0.34 -2.46 20.98
C HIS A 127 -0.38 -2.91 19.51
N GLU A 128 -1.02 -4.04 19.23
CA GLU A 128 -1.30 -4.50 17.86
C GLU A 128 -2.81 -4.68 17.66
N MET A 129 -3.25 -4.70 16.39
CA MET A 129 -4.64 -5.01 16.05
C MET A 129 -5.10 -6.36 16.63
N ALA A 130 -4.19 -7.34 16.67
CA ALA A 130 -4.43 -8.65 17.28
C ALA A 130 -4.72 -8.61 18.79
N THR A 131 -4.33 -7.55 19.48
CA THR A 131 -4.59 -7.38 20.92
C THR A 131 -5.88 -6.61 21.22
N ALA A 132 -6.49 -6.03 20.19
CA ALA A 132 -7.70 -5.23 20.31
C ALA A 132 -8.95 -6.10 20.51
N ASP A 133 -9.94 -5.52 21.19
CA ASP A 133 -11.21 -6.18 21.46
C ASP A 133 -11.99 -6.50 20.19
N GLY A 134 -12.00 -5.60 19.20
CA GLY A 134 -12.73 -5.78 17.96
C GLY A 134 -12.32 -7.03 17.17
N TRP A 135 -11.03 -7.37 17.08
CA TRP A 135 -10.62 -8.63 16.42
C TRP A 135 -11.09 -9.87 17.17
N HIS A 136 -11.14 -9.79 18.51
CA HIS A 136 -11.61 -10.89 19.33
C HIS A 136 -13.13 -11.08 19.18
N GLU A 137 -13.91 -10.00 19.18
CA GLU A 137 -15.35 -10.03 18.91
C GLU A 137 -15.66 -10.64 17.53
N GLU A 138 -14.93 -10.22 16.50
CA GLU A 138 -15.21 -10.62 15.12
C GLU A 138 -14.80 -12.09 14.82
N GLN A 139 -13.63 -12.54 15.31
CA GLN A 139 -13.12 -13.89 15.03
C GLN A 139 -13.51 -14.95 16.08
N VAL A 140 -13.86 -14.54 17.31
CA VAL A 140 -14.14 -15.47 18.42
C VAL A 140 -15.55 -15.28 19.00
N GLY A 141 -16.10 -14.06 18.99
CA GLY A 141 -17.46 -13.74 19.46
C GLY A 141 -17.58 -13.48 20.95
N ASP A 142 -16.59 -13.88 21.76
CA ASP A 142 -16.66 -13.78 23.23
C ASP A 142 -15.45 -13.00 23.76
N LEU A 143 -15.65 -11.84 24.39
CA LEU A 143 -14.61 -11.20 25.18
C LEU A 143 -14.58 -11.85 26.58
N PRO A 144 -13.40 -12.17 27.15
CA PRO A 144 -13.30 -12.55 28.55
C PRO A 144 -13.51 -11.30 29.42
N VAL A 145 -14.73 -10.79 29.46
CA VAL A 145 -15.15 -9.80 30.44
C VAL A 145 -15.36 -10.50 31.77
N SER A 146 -14.94 -9.80 32.84
CA SER A 146 -15.03 -10.22 34.24
C SER A 146 -16.37 -10.91 34.58
N PRO A 147 -16.36 -11.99 35.39
CA PRO A 147 -17.53 -12.83 35.66
C PRO A 147 -18.69 -12.13 36.42
N LEU A 148 -18.59 -10.83 36.72
CA LEU A 148 -19.64 -10.08 37.39
C LEU A 148 -20.69 -9.44 36.47
N PHE A 149 -20.50 -9.43 35.14
CA PHE A 149 -21.41 -8.75 34.21
C PHE A 149 -22.06 -9.68 33.18
N THR A 150 -22.14 -10.98 33.45
CA THR A 150 -22.73 -11.96 32.52
C THR A 150 -24.13 -12.36 32.95
N MET A 151 -25.08 -11.45 32.77
CA MET A 151 -26.51 -11.79 32.74
C MET A 151 -27.17 -11.13 31.54
N SER A 152 -26.74 -11.51 30.34
CA SER A 152 -27.57 -11.34 29.15
C SER A 152 -27.39 -12.51 28.19
N LEU A 153 -28.52 -13.11 27.82
CA LEU A 153 -28.69 -14.37 27.09
C LEU A 153 -28.44 -14.22 25.58
N LEU A 154 -27.45 -13.44 25.17
CA LEU A 154 -27.06 -13.29 23.76
C LEU A 154 -25.56 -13.58 23.65
N ARG A 155 -25.23 -14.87 23.53
CA ARG A 155 -23.90 -15.31 23.11
C ARG A 155 -23.74 -14.88 21.66
N GLU A 156 -23.08 -13.77 21.39
CA GLU A 156 -22.66 -13.45 20.03
C GLU A 156 -21.66 -14.52 19.60
N GLN A 157 -22.05 -15.33 18.61
CA GLN A 157 -21.12 -16.25 17.97
C GLN A 157 -20.14 -15.42 17.14
N ALA A 158 -18.92 -15.93 16.93
CA ALA A 158 -17.97 -15.32 16.01
C ALA A 158 -18.69 -14.90 14.72
N LYS A 159 -18.58 -13.62 14.36
CA LYS A 159 -19.20 -13.08 13.15
C LYS A 159 -18.58 -13.68 11.89
N LEU A 160 -17.30 -14.02 11.98
CA LEU A 160 -16.54 -14.64 10.92
C LEU A 160 -16.60 -16.19 11.00
N PRO A 161 -16.73 -16.89 9.87
CA PRO A 161 -16.73 -18.36 9.84
C PRO A 161 -15.47 -18.98 10.44
N LYS A 162 -15.61 -20.17 11.03
CA LYS A 162 -14.45 -20.90 11.56
C LYS A 162 -13.42 -21.16 10.45
N GLY A 163 -12.17 -20.81 10.73
CA GLY A 163 -11.04 -20.99 9.80
C GLY A 163 -10.72 -19.74 8.96
N THR A 164 -11.47 -18.65 9.10
CA THR A 164 -11.13 -17.38 8.46
C THR A 164 -10.24 -16.51 9.37
N THR A 165 -9.29 -15.81 8.77
CA THR A 165 -8.53 -14.75 9.44
C THR A 165 -9.06 -13.39 9.02
N MET A 166 -9.09 -12.44 9.95
CA MET A 166 -9.31 -11.04 9.59
C MET A 166 -8.01 -10.44 9.05
N LEU A 167 -8.12 -9.64 7.99
CA LEU A 167 -7.07 -8.74 7.54
C LEU A 167 -7.50 -7.31 7.84
N ALA A 168 -6.77 -6.63 8.71
CA ALA A 168 -6.99 -5.20 8.95
C ALA A 168 -6.29 -4.40 7.85
N ILE A 169 -7.01 -3.47 7.22
CA ILE A 169 -6.44 -2.52 6.26
C ILE A 169 -6.28 -1.18 6.97
N ILE A 170 -5.08 -0.60 6.90
CA ILE A 170 -4.80 0.73 7.42
C ILE A 170 -4.48 1.63 6.22
N ILE A 171 -5.23 2.72 6.09
CA ILE A 171 -5.01 3.77 5.08
C ILE A 171 -4.40 4.98 5.76
N ALA A 172 -3.29 5.47 5.21
CA ALA A 172 -2.66 6.71 5.62
C ALA A 172 -2.61 7.68 4.45
N SER A 173 -2.81 8.96 4.70
CA SER A 173 -2.80 10.01 3.69
C SER A 173 -1.88 11.12 4.17
N ASP A 174 -0.97 11.58 3.31
CA ASP A 174 -0.04 12.65 3.63
C ASP A 174 0.19 13.56 2.40
N GLU A 175 0.23 14.87 2.63
CA GLU A 175 0.57 15.86 1.60
C GLU A 175 2.08 16.10 1.64
N THR A 176 2.78 15.68 0.58
CA THR A 176 4.24 15.81 0.49
C THR A 176 4.60 16.87 -0.54
N HIS A 177 5.49 17.80 -0.18
CA HIS A 177 6.03 18.78 -1.13
C HIS A 177 7.10 18.12 -2.00
N LEU A 178 6.88 18.03 -3.32
CA LEU A 178 7.80 17.38 -4.26
C LEU A 178 9.00 18.29 -4.61
N THR A 179 8.84 19.62 -4.49
CA THR A 179 9.89 20.61 -4.74
C THR A 179 9.68 21.86 -3.87
N ASN A 180 10.66 22.22 -3.01
CA ASN A 180 10.56 23.43 -2.17
C ASN A 180 11.00 24.74 -2.85
N PHE A 181 11.59 24.69 -4.05
CA PHE A 181 12.26 25.87 -4.62
C PHE A 181 11.97 26.15 -6.11
N SER A 182 11.26 25.28 -6.83
CA SER A 182 10.85 25.55 -8.23
C SER A 182 9.70 24.63 -8.65
N GLY A 183 8.48 25.15 -8.62
CA GLY A 183 7.32 24.52 -9.24
C GLY A 183 6.10 24.31 -8.35
N ASP A 184 6.22 24.50 -7.03
CA ASP A 184 5.12 24.38 -6.05
C ASP A 184 4.24 23.14 -6.29
N LYS A 185 4.88 22.03 -6.67
CA LYS A 185 4.22 20.76 -6.92
C LYS A 185 4.14 20.01 -5.59
N SER A 186 2.97 20.02 -4.96
CA SER A 186 2.66 19.06 -3.91
C SER A 186 2.09 17.79 -4.52
N MET A 187 2.43 16.65 -3.92
CA MET A 187 1.85 15.36 -4.21
C MET A 187 1.17 14.86 -2.95
N HIS A 188 -0.14 14.69 -3.02
CA HIS A 188 -0.91 14.11 -1.95
C HIS A 188 -0.99 12.60 -2.16
N ALA A 189 -0.29 11.86 -1.31
CA ALA A 189 -0.15 10.41 -1.43
C ALA A 189 -1.10 9.70 -0.46
N VAL A 190 -1.72 8.62 -0.94
CA VAL A 190 -2.47 7.69 -0.10
C VAL A 190 -1.70 6.38 -0.07
N TYR A 191 -1.42 5.89 1.13
CA TYR A 191 -0.72 4.65 1.40
C TYR A 191 -1.67 3.62 2.04
N ILE A 192 -1.38 2.35 1.78
CA ILE A 192 -2.08 1.19 2.34
C ILE A 192 -1.07 0.26 3.01
N THR A 193 -1.45 -0.29 4.16
CA THR A 193 -0.72 -1.35 4.87
C THR A 193 -1.70 -2.32 5.54
N LEU A 194 -1.19 -3.44 6.03
CA LEU A 194 -1.95 -4.40 6.81
C LEU A 194 -1.71 -4.17 8.30
N GLY A 195 -2.80 -4.07 9.07
CA GLY A 195 -2.77 -4.04 10.53
C GLY A 195 -2.24 -5.34 11.15
N ASN A 196 -2.21 -6.43 10.37
CA ASN A 196 -1.61 -7.71 10.74
C ASN A 196 -0.09 -7.64 10.85
N ILE A 197 0.58 -6.81 10.06
CA ILE A 197 2.04 -6.65 10.07
C ILE A 197 2.45 -5.93 11.35
N HIS A 198 3.36 -6.46 12.16
CA HIS A 198 3.75 -5.83 13.43
C HIS A 198 4.15 -4.36 13.27
N ASP A 199 3.80 -3.55 14.26
CA ASP A 199 4.00 -2.11 14.29
C ASP A 199 5.47 -1.70 14.13
N ASN A 200 6.37 -2.43 14.77
CA ASN A 200 7.82 -2.21 14.63
C ASN A 200 8.32 -2.41 13.18
N MET A 201 7.62 -3.22 12.38
CA MET A 201 7.93 -3.44 10.97
C MET A 201 7.29 -2.37 10.10
N ARG A 202 6.04 -1.98 10.39
CA ARG A 202 5.37 -0.83 9.74
C ARG A 202 6.15 0.48 9.91
N ARG A 203 6.80 0.68 11.06
CA ARG A 203 7.59 1.89 11.35
C ARG A 203 8.98 1.91 10.71
N LYS A 204 9.46 0.80 10.13
CA LYS A 204 10.76 0.75 9.45
C LYS A 204 10.59 1.21 8.00
N PRO A 205 11.07 2.41 7.60
CA PRO A 205 10.80 2.94 6.26
C PRO A 205 11.31 2.03 5.14
N MET A 206 12.46 1.39 5.36
CA MET A 206 13.10 0.51 4.37
C MET A 206 12.52 -0.90 4.32
N PHE A 207 11.60 -1.25 5.24
CA PHE A 207 11.05 -2.61 5.30
C PHE A 207 9.90 -2.84 4.30
N GLY A 208 9.37 -1.77 3.68
CA GLY A 208 8.38 -1.88 2.62
C GLY A 208 7.00 -2.35 3.08
N ALA A 209 6.67 -2.13 4.36
CA ALA A 209 5.36 -2.48 4.93
C ALA A 209 4.21 -1.57 4.45
N TRP A 210 4.53 -0.42 3.84
CA TRP A 210 3.55 0.50 3.25
C TRP A 210 3.67 0.49 1.74
N MET A 211 2.52 0.39 1.06
CA MET A 211 2.41 0.51 -0.39
C MET A 211 1.70 1.81 -0.76
N LEU A 212 2.16 2.51 -1.80
CA LEU A 212 1.44 3.63 -2.37
C LEU A 212 0.17 3.12 -3.08
N LEU A 213 -1.00 3.50 -2.56
CA LEU A 213 -2.32 3.17 -3.10
C LEU A 213 -2.76 4.18 -4.16
N ALA A 214 -2.61 5.48 -3.90
CA ALA A 214 -3.05 6.51 -4.82
C ALA A 214 -2.23 7.80 -4.75
N ARG A 215 -2.32 8.57 -5.83
CA ARG A 215 -1.84 9.96 -5.94
C ARG A 215 -3.06 10.84 -6.20
N LEU A 216 -3.41 11.66 -5.22
CA LEU A 216 -4.55 12.57 -5.30
C LEU A 216 -4.15 13.86 -6.03
N PRO A 217 -5.08 14.47 -6.77
CA PRO A 217 -4.86 15.74 -7.44
C PRO A 217 -4.71 16.89 -6.44
N THR A 218 -3.74 17.76 -6.68
CA THR A 218 -3.42 18.95 -5.85
C THR A 218 -3.75 20.25 -6.57
N SER A 219 -4.82 20.25 -7.37
CA SER A 219 -5.23 21.43 -8.14
C SER A 219 -5.62 22.61 -7.26
N LYS A 220 -5.19 23.80 -7.67
CA LYS A 220 -5.58 25.08 -7.06
C LYS A 220 -6.91 25.61 -7.60
N PHE A 221 -7.53 24.94 -8.57
CA PHE A 221 -8.79 25.34 -9.24
C PHE A 221 -8.78 26.81 -9.70
N ALA A 222 -7.62 27.26 -10.21
CA ALA A 222 -7.36 28.68 -10.50
C ALA A 222 -8.04 29.18 -11.78
N ASN A 223 -8.45 28.28 -12.67
CA ASN A 223 -9.12 28.57 -13.94
C ASN A 223 -10.64 28.31 -13.86
N THR A 224 -11.18 28.06 -12.67
CA THR A 224 -12.55 27.63 -12.49
C THR A 224 -13.45 28.84 -12.62
N VAL A 225 -14.38 28.78 -13.56
CA VAL A 225 -15.31 29.89 -13.81
C VAL A 225 -16.54 29.69 -12.93
N PHE A 226 -16.60 30.43 -11.82
CA PHE A 226 -17.77 30.42 -10.95
C PHE A 226 -18.92 31.20 -11.59
N ASN A 227 -20.14 30.66 -11.48
CA ASN A 227 -21.34 31.35 -11.96
C ASN A 227 -21.52 32.70 -11.25
N SER A 228 -22.07 33.68 -11.98
CA SER A 228 -22.28 35.07 -11.55
C SER A 228 -23.22 35.25 -10.34
N SER A 229 -23.80 34.15 -9.84
CA SER A 229 -24.57 34.08 -8.60
C SER A 229 -23.71 34.07 -7.34
N HIS A 230 -22.41 33.80 -7.42
CA HIS A 230 -21.52 33.81 -6.26
C HIS A 230 -21.02 35.21 -5.91
N THR A 231 -21.01 35.53 -4.61
CA THR A 231 -20.38 36.77 -4.13
C THR A 231 -18.86 36.72 -4.31
N LYS A 232 -18.18 37.87 -4.40
CA LYS A 232 -16.71 37.94 -4.51
C LYS A 232 -16.00 37.20 -3.37
N LEU A 233 -16.61 37.14 -2.19
CA LEU A 233 -16.08 36.42 -1.02
C LEU A 233 -16.23 34.90 -1.18
N GLU A 234 -17.36 34.42 -1.71
CA GLU A 234 -17.55 33.00 -2.01
C GLU A 234 -16.52 32.52 -3.04
N ALA A 235 -16.32 33.27 -4.12
CA ALA A 235 -15.34 32.93 -5.15
C ALA A 235 -13.89 32.82 -4.61
N GLN A 236 -13.55 33.51 -3.51
CA GLN A 236 -12.24 33.39 -2.85
C GLN A 236 -12.09 32.11 -2.01
N HIS A 237 -13.17 31.59 -1.42
CA HIS A 237 -13.15 30.40 -0.57
C HIS A 237 -13.41 29.11 -1.36
N MET A 238 -14.10 29.20 -2.50
CA MET A 238 -14.49 28.06 -3.33
C MET A 238 -13.32 27.14 -3.71
N PRO A 239 -12.12 27.62 -4.10
CA PRO A 239 -11.01 26.72 -4.41
C PRO A 239 -10.61 25.78 -3.26
N GLY A 240 -10.71 26.25 -2.01
CA GLY A 240 -10.47 25.41 -0.83
C GLY A 240 -11.54 24.33 -0.68
N VAL A 241 -12.81 24.69 -0.88
CA VAL A 241 -13.93 23.73 -0.84
C VAL A 241 -13.78 22.68 -1.96
N LEU A 242 -13.40 23.09 -3.16
CA LEU A 242 -13.16 22.19 -4.29
C LEU A 242 -11.99 21.23 -4.02
N LYS A 243 -10.93 21.69 -3.33
CA LYS A 243 -9.81 20.83 -2.91
C LYS A 243 -10.27 19.73 -1.93
N GLU A 244 -11.12 20.07 -0.96
CA GLU A 244 -11.68 19.07 -0.05
C GLU A 244 -12.67 18.13 -0.75
N GLN A 245 -13.51 18.66 -1.64
CA GLN A 245 -14.43 17.85 -2.44
C GLN A 245 -13.70 16.85 -3.32
N ILE A 246 -12.65 17.28 -4.05
CA ILE A 246 -11.88 16.37 -4.89
C ILE A 246 -11.18 15.31 -4.05
N PHE A 247 -10.68 15.66 -2.86
CA PHE A 247 -10.09 14.71 -1.92
C PHE A 247 -11.10 13.62 -1.52
N HIS A 248 -12.30 14.01 -1.11
CA HIS A 248 -13.35 13.07 -0.69
C HIS A 248 -13.87 12.20 -1.84
N GLU A 249 -14.15 12.80 -3.02
CA GLU A 249 -14.57 12.06 -4.22
C GLU A 249 -13.49 11.07 -4.68
N SER A 250 -12.22 11.47 -4.61
CA SER A 250 -11.10 10.58 -4.93
C SER A 250 -11.07 9.38 -3.98
N LEU A 251 -11.13 9.62 -2.66
CA LEU A 251 -11.13 8.54 -1.68
C LEU A 251 -12.35 7.63 -1.82
N GLN A 252 -13.51 8.19 -2.15
CA GLN A 252 -14.71 7.40 -2.42
C GLN A 252 -14.49 6.42 -3.57
N ILE A 253 -13.93 6.88 -4.70
CA ILE A 253 -13.64 6.01 -5.84
C ILE A 253 -12.57 4.97 -5.51
N ILE A 254 -11.49 5.38 -4.84
CA ILE A 254 -10.36 4.49 -4.51
C ILE A 254 -10.79 3.39 -3.54
N LEU A 255 -11.60 3.73 -2.54
CA LEU A 255 -12.01 2.81 -1.47
C LEU A 255 -13.33 2.09 -1.79
N GLU A 256 -13.96 2.36 -2.94
CA GLU A 256 -15.19 1.70 -3.37
C GLU A 256 -15.06 0.16 -3.33
N PRO A 257 -13.96 -0.48 -3.78
CA PRO A 257 -13.83 -1.94 -3.70
C PRO A 257 -13.80 -2.50 -2.27
N LEU A 258 -13.55 -1.67 -1.25
CA LEU A 258 -13.57 -2.08 0.15
C LEU A 258 -14.94 -1.93 0.81
N ARG A 259 -15.92 -1.32 0.12
CA ARG A 259 -17.28 -1.23 0.64
C ARG A 259 -17.97 -2.58 0.46
N GLU A 260 -18.73 -2.99 1.46
CA GLU A 260 -19.63 -4.13 1.31
C GLU A 260 -20.67 -3.81 0.23
N ASP A 261 -20.90 -4.75 -0.68
CA ASP A 261 -22.08 -4.77 -1.54
C ASP A 261 -23.30 -4.89 -0.60
N ARG A 262 -23.90 -3.74 -0.25
CA ARG A 262 -25.14 -3.67 0.52
C ARG A 262 -26.36 -4.03 -0.32
#